data_AF-A0A8T5PQ77-F1
#
_entry.id   AF-A0A8T5PQ77-F1
#
_cell.length_a   1.000
_cell.length_b   1.000
_cell.length_c   1.000
_cell.angle_alpha   90.00
_cell.angle_beta   90.00
_cell.angle_gamma   90.00
#
_symmetry.space_group_name_H-M   'P 1'
#
loop_
_entity.id
_entity.type
_entity.pdbx_description
1 polymer ?
#
loop_
_entity_poly.entity_id
_entity_poly.type
_entity_poly.pdbx_seq_one_letter_code
_entity_poly.pdbx_strand_id
1 'polypeptide(L)'
;MANNWLAKFKRTLTCFLPVSKDRSGKCVSCGACCMLPNRCPFLRFKGKKSFCLIYPVRPLNCRKYPRTKGDLLTEKSCGYRFK
;
A
#
# COMPACT_ATOMS: atom_id res chain seq x y z
N MET A 1 -4.84 1.33 11.82
CA MET A 1 -3.63 2.02 12.34
C MET A 1 -3.73 3.51 12.03
N ALA A 2 -2.85 4.35 12.57
CA ALA A 2 -2.74 5.77 12.19
C ALA A 2 -1.74 5.96 11.04
N ASN A 3 -1.88 7.03 10.25
CA ASN A 3 -0.93 7.39 9.19
C ASN A 3 0.26 8.17 9.76
N ASN A 4 1.23 7.47 10.36
CA ASN A 4 2.44 8.08 10.89
C ASN A 4 3.70 7.25 10.58
N TRP A 5 4.86 7.79 10.94
CA TRP A 5 6.16 7.15 10.70
C TRP A 5 6.31 5.82 11.44
N LEU A 6 5.80 5.71 12.66
CA LEU A 6 5.83 4.47 13.43
C LEU A 6 5.03 3.36 12.72
N ALA A 7 3.84 3.66 12.21
CA ALA A 7 3.04 2.72 11.44
C ALA A 7 3.71 2.37 10.10
N LYS A 8 4.44 3.29 9.47
CA LYS A 8 5.27 2.98 8.29
C LYS A 8 6.38 1.99 8.62
N PHE A 9 7.09 2.23 9.73
CA PHE A 9 8.16 1.35 10.19
C PHE A 9 7.63 -0.05 10.51
N LYS A 10 6.53 -0.13 11.27
CA LYS A 10 5.85 -1.41 11.57
C LYS A 10 5.42 -2.16 10.30
N ARG A 11 4.83 -1.47 9.31
CA ARG A 11 4.49 -2.08 8.01
C ARG A 11 5.71 -2.57 7.24
N THR A 12 6.82 -1.84 7.34
CA THR A 12 8.08 -2.20 6.66
C THR A 12 8.70 -3.43 7.30
N LEU A 13 8.73 -3.53 8.63
CA LEU A 13 9.21 -4.74 9.32
C LEU A 13 8.28 -5.94 9.08
N THR A 14 6.97 -5.75 9.20
CA THR A 14 6.00 -6.83 9.01
C THR A 14 5.79 -7.24 7.55
N CYS A 15 6.43 -6.57 6.58
CA CYS A 15 6.34 -6.95 5.18
C CYS A 15 7.01 -8.30 4.85
N PHE A 16 7.78 -8.89 5.77
CA PHE A 16 8.30 -10.25 5.61
C PHE A 16 7.26 -11.31 5.98
N LEU A 17 6.29 -10.98 6.83
CA LEU A 17 5.23 -11.89 7.25
C LEU A 17 4.22 -12.18 6.13
N PRO A 18 3.48 -13.30 6.23
CA PRO A 18 2.39 -13.59 5.30
C PRO A 18 1.27 -12.55 5.38
N VAL A 19 0.58 -12.40 4.26
CA VAL A 19 -0.61 -11.57 4.11
C VAL A 19 -1.82 -12.30 4.72
N SER A 20 -2.77 -11.56 5.30
CA SER A 20 -4.00 -12.14 5.87
C SER A 20 -4.72 -12.98 4.81
N LYS A 21 -5.20 -14.16 5.21
CA LYS A 21 -5.95 -15.06 4.32
C LYS A 21 -7.26 -14.41 3.83
N ASP A 22 -7.82 -13.53 4.63
CA ASP A 22 -9.09 -12.83 4.34
C ASP A 22 -8.91 -11.62 3.40
N ARG A 23 -7.67 -11.35 2.97
CA ARG A 23 -7.40 -10.27 2.02
C ARG A 23 -7.80 -10.69 0.61
N SER A 24 -8.69 -9.90 0.02
CA SER A 24 -9.14 -10.05 -1.36
C SER A 24 -8.94 -8.77 -2.17
N GLY A 25 -9.10 -8.86 -3.49
CA GLY A 25 -8.97 -7.74 -4.41
C GLY A 25 -7.56 -7.56 -4.99
N LYS A 26 -7.36 -6.44 -5.69
CA LYS A 26 -6.11 -6.12 -6.39
C LYS A 26 -5.79 -4.64 -6.31
N CYS A 27 -4.52 -4.30 -6.53
CA CYS A 27 -4.13 -2.91 -6.70
C CYS A 27 -4.84 -2.33 -7.93
N VAL A 28 -5.61 -1.24 -7.73
CA VAL A 28 -6.33 -0.52 -8.79
C VAL A 28 -5.62 0.77 -9.21
N SER A 29 -4.34 0.92 -8.83
CA SER A 29 -3.54 2.09 -9.16
C SER A 29 -4.17 3.42 -8.69
N CYS A 30 -4.77 3.41 -7.49
CA CYS A 30 -5.35 4.62 -6.88
C CYS A 30 -4.31 5.60 -6.33
N GLY A 31 -3.06 5.18 -6.13
CA GLY A 31 -1.96 6.03 -5.69
C GLY A 31 -1.97 6.40 -4.20
N ALA A 32 -3.05 6.14 -3.47
CA ALA A 32 -3.21 6.55 -2.08
C ALA A 32 -2.15 5.93 -1.16
N CYS A 33 -1.87 4.63 -1.28
CA CYS A 33 -0.84 3.97 -0.47
C CYS A 33 0.59 4.46 -0.77
N CYS A 34 0.84 4.93 -2.00
CA CYS A 34 2.11 5.53 -2.40
C CYS A 34 2.31 6.95 -1.84
N MET A 35 1.29 7.54 -1.22
CA MET A 35 1.39 8.83 -0.55
C MET A 35 1.62 8.71 0.97
N LEU A 36 1.68 7.49 1.52
CA LEU A 36 1.73 7.27 2.96
C LEU A 36 3.16 7.04 3.49
N PRO A 37 3.51 7.64 4.64
CA PRO A 37 2.96 8.88 5.19
C PRO A 37 3.37 10.10 4.36
N ASN A 38 4.41 9.95 3.53
CA ASN A 38 4.91 10.98 2.64
C ASN A 38 4.76 10.49 1.19
N ARG A 39 4.66 11.44 0.26
CA ARG A 39 4.63 11.16 -1.18
C ARG A 39 5.87 10.39 -1.62
N CYS A 40 5.66 9.22 -2.22
CA CYS A 40 6.73 8.42 -2.82
C CYS A 40 7.33 9.17 -4.02
N PRO A 41 8.67 9.28 -4.13
CA PRO A 41 9.33 9.98 -5.22
C PRO A 41 9.11 9.31 -6.58
N PHE A 42 8.85 8.00 -6.59
CA PHE A 42 8.61 7.20 -7.80
C PHE A 42 7.14 7.20 -8.26
N LEU A 43 6.24 7.87 -7.53
CA LEU A 43 4.83 8.00 -7.89
C LEU A 43 4.66 8.99 -9.05
N ARG A 44 3.93 8.57 -10.08
CA ARG A 44 3.53 9.42 -11.21
C ARG A 44 2.04 9.27 -11.48
N PHE A 45 1.47 10.25 -12.16
CA PHE A 45 0.06 10.27 -12.52
C PHE A 45 -0.07 10.48 -14.04
N LYS A 46 -0.98 9.72 -14.66
CA LYS A 46 -1.40 9.92 -16.05
C LYS A 46 -2.92 10.04 -16.04
N GLY A 47 -3.42 11.28 -16.07
CA GLY A 47 -4.83 11.58 -15.81
C GLY A 47 -5.27 11.07 -14.44
N LYS A 48 -6.36 10.30 -14.39
CA LYS A 48 -6.93 9.76 -13.15
C LYS A 48 -6.21 8.52 -12.60
N LYS A 49 -5.25 7.94 -13.34
CA LYS A 49 -4.52 6.73 -12.92
C LYS A 49 -3.13 7.08 -12.39
N SER A 50 -2.74 6.45 -11.29
CA SER A 50 -1.35 6.50 -10.83
C SER A 50 -0.53 5.36 -11.42
N PHE A 51 0.79 5.53 -11.50
CA PHE A 51 1.71 4.46 -11.83
C PHE A 51 3.03 4.64 -11.06
N CYS A 52 3.77 3.54 -10.91
CA CYS A 52 5.04 3.51 -10.21
C CYS A 52 6.17 3.39 -11.23
N LEU A 53 7.12 4.31 -11.23
CA LEU A 53 8.28 4.26 -12.14
C LEU A 53 9.13 3.00 -11.95
N ILE A 54 9.22 2.51 -10.71
CA ILE A 54 10.00 1.34 -10.33
C ILE A 54 9.09 0.11 -10.09
N TYR A 55 7.99 0.00 -10.83
CA TYR A 55 7.02 -1.10 -10.66
C TYR A 55 7.66 -2.52 -10.64
N PRO A 56 8.67 -2.83 -11.47
CA PRO A 56 9.33 -4.14 -11.45
C PRO A 56 10.10 -4.42 -10.16
N VAL A 57 10.71 -3.40 -9.56
CA VAL A 57 11.59 -3.53 -8.37
C VAL A 57 10.93 -3.01 -7.10
N ARG A 58 9.59 -3.07 -7.02
CA ARG A 58 8.83 -2.56 -5.87
C ARG A 58 9.30 -3.20 -4.56
N PRO A 59 9.56 -2.39 -3.51
CA PRO A 59 9.85 -2.91 -2.18
C PRO A 59 8.75 -3.85 -1.69
N LEU A 60 9.12 -4.83 -0.85
CA LEU A 60 8.17 -5.81 -0.29
C LEU A 60 7.01 -5.14 0.46
N ASN A 61 7.31 -4.06 1.19
CA ASN A 61 6.33 -3.13 1.77
C ASN A 61 5.21 -2.79 0.77
N CYS A 62 5.57 -2.33 -0.43
CA CYS A 62 4.61 -1.86 -1.42
C CYS A 62 3.87 -3.02 -2.09
N ARG A 63 4.52 -4.18 -2.23
CA ARG A 63 3.92 -5.39 -2.80
C ARG A 63 2.89 -6.04 -1.89
N LYS A 64 3.15 -6.04 -0.57
CA LYS A 64 2.27 -6.70 0.41
C LYS A 64 1.25 -5.77 1.06
N TYR A 65 1.35 -4.45 0.89
CA TYR A 65 0.37 -3.53 1.45
C TYR A 65 -1.01 -3.67 0.76
N PRO A 66 -2.12 -3.66 1.53
CA PRO A 66 -2.21 -3.86 2.97
C PRO A 66 -2.03 -5.34 3.33
N ARG A 67 -1.28 -5.64 4.39
CA ARG A 67 -1.05 -7.03 4.84
C ARG A 67 -2.24 -7.54 5.65
N THR A 68 -2.79 -6.72 6.53
CA THR A 68 -3.97 -7.01 7.36
C THR A 68 -4.99 -5.86 7.31
N LYS A 69 -6.21 -6.10 7.80
CA LYS A 69 -7.26 -5.06 7.90
C LYS A 69 -6.77 -3.84 8.67
N GLY A 70 -6.03 -4.04 9.76
CA GLY A 70 -5.45 -2.95 10.54
C GLY A 70 -4.42 -2.09 9.80
N ASP A 71 -3.77 -2.64 8.76
CA ASP A 71 -2.83 -1.93 7.87
C ASP A 71 -3.52 -1.12 6.78
N LEU A 72 -4.80 -1.36 6.49
CA LEU A 72 -5.52 -0.69 5.41
C LEU A 72 -5.91 0.74 5.83
N LEU A 73 -5.01 1.68 5.62
CA LEU A 73 -5.24 3.11 5.91
C LEU A 73 -6.03 3.83 4.82
N THR A 74 -6.23 3.18 3.68
CA THR A 74 -6.75 3.76 2.44
C THR A 74 -8.05 3.10 2.02
N GLU A 75 -8.91 2.73 2.97
CA GLU A 75 -10.16 1.97 2.72
C GLU A 75 -11.04 2.62 1.65
N LYS A 76 -11.11 3.96 1.63
CA LYS A 76 -11.94 4.72 0.68
C LYS A 76 -11.52 4.58 -0.79
N SER A 77 -10.25 4.32 -1.07
CA SER A 77 -9.69 4.37 -2.43
C SER A 77 -8.92 3.11 -2.84
N CYS A 78 -8.57 2.23 -1.90
CA CYS A 78 -7.82 1.02 -2.19
C CYS A 78 -8.73 -0.07 -2.78
N GLY A 79 -8.19 -0.84 -3.73
CA GLY A 79 -8.89 -1.99 -4.30
C GLY A 79 -8.80 -3.27 -3.45
N TYR A 80 -7.98 -3.26 -2.39
CA TYR A 80 -7.88 -4.38 -1.45
C TYR A 80 -8.96 -4.28 -0.38
N ARG A 81 -9.55 -5.42 -0.03
CA ARG A 81 -10.62 -5.54 0.97
C ARG A 81 -10.34 -6.73 1.89
N PHE A 82 -10.93 -6.70 3.08
CA PHE A 82 -10.85 -7.78 4.05
C PHE A 82 -12.29 -8.19 4.40
N LYS A 83 -12.55 -9.49 4.44
CA LYS A 83 -13.82 -10.06 4.88
C LYS A 83 -13.76 -10.39 6.36
#